data_AF-A0A7C5ZLP3-F1
#
_entry.id   AF-A0A7C5ZLP3-F1
#
_cell.length_a   1.000
_cell.length_b   1.000
_cell.length_c   1.000
_cell.angle_alpha   90.00
_cell.angle_beta   90.00
_cell.angle_gamma   90.00
#
_symmetry.space_group_name_H-M   'P 1'
#
loop_
_entity.id
_entity.type
_entity.pdbx_description
1 polymer ?
#
loop_
_entity_poly.entity_id
_entity_poly.type
_entity_poly.pdbx_seq_one_letter_code
_entity_poly.pdbx_strand_id
1 'polypeptide(L)'
;MYRENPELAEILRTEFRAVVVGFRDAGGSYRQHLPAQPARIHGFVYRCSADEVGAFTDELDFLRTLIAGGMDTSADELAAASVREAALARRDADDFRVRAGRELAVLLASDFARLTAVLRRI
;
A
#
# COMPACT_ATOMS: atom_id res chain seq x y z
N MET A 1 -35.96 -17.57 13.98
CA MET A 1 -34.84 -16.60 14.06
C MET A 1 -34.04 -16.43 12.76
N TYR A 2 -33.33 -17.43 12.20
CA TYR A 2 -32.71 -17.26 10.85
C TYR A 2 -33.58 -17.69 9.65
N ARG A 3 -34.74 -18.29 9.91
CA ARG A 3 -35.65 -18.85 8.90
C ARG A 3 -36.80 -17.91 8.50
N GLU A 4 -36.93 -16.77 9.19
CA GLU A 4 -38.07 -15.85 9.07
C GLU A 4 -37.70 -14.56 8.32
N ASN A 5 -36.42 -14.33 8.00
CA ASN A 5 -35.96 -13.16 7.25
C ASN A 5 -34.78 -13.54 6.32
N PRO A 6 -35.04 -14.11 5.13
CA PRO A 6 -34.00 -14.51 4.17
C PRO A 6 -33.13 -13.33 3.68
N GLU A 7 -33.68 -12.12 3.73
CA GLU A 7 -33.09 -10.85 3.25
C GLU A 7 -31.87 -10.42 4.08
N LEU A 8 -31.75 -10.89 5.33
CA LEU A 8 -30.61 -10.59 6.21
C LEU A 8 -29.35 -11.38 5.86
N ALA A 9 -29.47 -12.51 5.15
CA ALA A 9 -28.32 -13.30 4.70
C ALA A 9 -27.59 -12.67 3.50
N GLU A 10 -28.23 -11.74 2.79
CA GLU A 10 -27.65 -11.03 1.63
C GLU A 10 -26.81 -9.80 2.00
N ILE A 11 -26.78 -9.36 3.27
CA ILE A 11 -26.05 -8.15 3.67
C ILE A 11 -24.84 -8.50 4.56
N LEU A 12 -24.03 -9.47 4.14
CA LEU A 12 -22.63 -9.54 4.57
C LEU A 12 -21.82 -8.55 3.74
N ARG A 13 -21.91 -7.27 4.09
CA ARG A 13 -21.09 -6.23 3.47
C ARG A 13 -19.73 -6.21 4.18
N THR A 14 -18.70 -6.78 3.56
CA THR A 14 -17.32 -6.56 4.01
C THR A 14 -16.94 -5.11 3.68
N GLU A 15 -16.81 -4.28 4.70
CA GLU A 15 -16.18 -2.97 4.56
C GLU A 15 -14.67 -3.13 4.67
N PHE A 16 -13.93 -2.58 3.70
CA PHE A 16 -12.49 -2.41 3.80
C PHE A 16 -12.14 -0.97 3.48
N ARG A 17 -11.08 -0.47 4.11
CA ARG A 17 -10.50 0.83 3.81
C ARG A 17 -9.31 0.63 2.90
N ALA A 18 -9.20 1.47 1.88
CA ALA A 18 -8.05 1.51 0.99
C ALA A 18 -7.45 2.91 1.00
N VAL A 19 -6.13 2.98 0.87
CA VAL A 19 -5.40 4.24 0.69
C VAL A 19 -4.90 4.27 -0.75
N VAL A 20 -5.23 5.34 -1.46
CA VAL A 20 -4.66 5.58 -2.80
C VAL A 20 -3.25 6.12 -2.59
N VAL A 21 -2.26 5.40 -3.08
CA VAL A 21 -0.84 5.79 -2.96
C VAL A 21 -0.22 6.24 -4.29
N GLY A 22 -1.00 6.15 -5.37
CA GLY A 22 -0.58 6.59 -6.69
C GLY A 22 -1.55 6.18 -7.78
N PHE A 23 -1.22 6.54 -9.02
CA PHE A 23 -2.01 6.23 -10.20
C PHE A 23 -1.12 6.16 -11.44
N ARG A 24 -1.63 5.54 -12.51
CA ARG A 24 -1.01 5.58 -13.83
C ARG A 24 -1.64 6.73 -14.62
N ASP A 25 -0.82 7.67 -15.08
CA ASP A 25 -1.30 8.82 -15.85
C ASP A 25 -1.65 8.44 -17.30
N ALA A 26 -2.22 9.40 -18.05
CA ALA A 26 -2.59 9.17 -19.45
C ALA A 26 -1.39 8.88 -20.36
N GLY A 27 -0.17 9.26 -19.95
CA GLY A 27 1.08 8.91 -20.62
C GLY A 27 1.60 7.53 -20.25
N GLY A 28 0.89 6.79 -19.39
CA GLY A 28 1.27 5.46 -18.96
C GLY A 28 2.32 5.43 -17.86
N SER A 29 2.72 6.59 -17.31
CA SER A 29 3.71 6.68 -16.23
C SER A 29 3.04 6.56 -14.86
N TYR A 30 3.70 5.89 -13.92
CA TYR A 30 3.24 5.87 -12.54
C TYR A 30 3.56 7.18 -11.83
N ARG A 31 2.59 7.68 -11.06
CA ARG A 31 2.69 8.86 -10.19
C ARG A 31 2.37 8.42 -8.77
N GLN A 32 3.27 8.67 -7.83
CA GLN A 32 3.13 8.27 -6.42
C GLN A 32 2.64 9.43 -5.53
N HIS A 33 1.81 10.29 -6.10
CA HIS A 33 1.08 11.32 -5.38
C HIS A 33 -0.42 11.16 -5.64
N LEU A 34 -1.25 11.82 -4.85
CA LEU A 34 -2.70 11.77 -5.04
C LEU A 34 -3.08 12.44 -6.37
N PRO A 35 -4.02 11.87 -7.14
CA PRO A 35 -4.59 12.53 -8.30
C PRO A 35 -5.45 13.73 -7.86
N ALA A 36 -5.59 14.74 -8.74
CA ALA A 36 -6.39 15.94 -8.46
C ALA A 36 -7.89 15.63 -8.27
N GLN A 37 -8.37 14.50 -8.80
CA GLN A 37 -9.71 14.00 -8.59
C GLN A 37 -9.63 12.62 -7.92
N PRO A 38 -10.51 12.32 -6.95
CA PRO A 38 -10.53 11.01 -6.31
C PRO A 38 -10.78 9.89 -7.33
N ALA A 39 -10.31 8.69 -7.02
CA ALA A 39 -10.57 7.50 -7.83
C ALA A 39 -12.10 7.32 -8.00
N ARG A 40 -12.54 6.94 -9.21
CA ARG A 40 -13.95 6.67 -9.48
C ARG A 40 -14.42 5.53 -8.57
N ILE A 41 -15.39 5.80 -7.70
CA ILE A 41 -15.86 4.89 -6.64
C ILE A 41 -16.62 3.67 -7.23
N HIS A 42 -17.05 3.73 -8.49
CA HIS A 42 -17.82 2.67 -9.16
C HIS A 42 -16.97 1.73 -10.04
N GLY A 43 -15.68 1.58 -9.74
CA GLY A 43 -14.78 0.67 -10.47
C GLY A 43 -14.69 -0.71 -9.82
N PHE A 44 -14.52 -1.75 -10.64
CA PHE A 44 -14.01 -3.03 -10.16
C PHE A 44 -12.55 -2.87 -9.71
N VAL A 45 -12.18 -3.56 -8.64
CA VAL A 45 -10.80 -3.62 -8.15
C VAL A 45 -10.18 -4.93 -8.61
N TYR A 46 -8.99 -4.84 -9.22
CA TYR A 46 -8.22 -5.97 -9.67
C TYR A 46 -6.90 -6.03 -8.92
N ARG A 47 -6.35 -7.24 -8.74
CA ARG A 47 -4.99 -7.39 -8.23
C ARG A 47 -4.01 -6.94 -9.30
N CYS A 48 -3.00 -6.18 -8.88
CA CYS A 48 -1.86 -5.87 -9.74
C CYS A 48 -1.09 -7.16 -10.04
N SER A 49 -0.59 -7.28 -11.26
CA SER A 49 0.39 -8.29 -11.65
C SER A 49 1.76 -8.00 -11.01
N ALA A 50 2.65 -8.99 -10.99
CA ALA A 50 4.02 -8.79 -10.51
C ALA A 50 4.74 -7.68 -11.30
N ASP A 51 4.52 -7.61 -12.62
CA ASP A 51 5.10 -6.56 -13.47
C ASP A 51 4.56 -5.17 -13.10
N GLU A 52 3.27 -5.03 -12.81
CA GLU A 52 2.69 -3.75 -12.36
C GLU A 52 3.18 -3.36 -10.97
N VAL A 53 3.33 -4.31 -10.05
CA VAL A 53 3.90 -4.06 -8.72
C VAL A 53 5.35 -3.61 -8.85
N GLY A 54 6.15 -4.30 -9.66
CA GLY A 54 7.54 -3.93 -9.96
C GLY A 54 7.61 -2.53 -10.56
N ALA A 55 6.90 -2.27 -11.66
CA ALA A 55 6.95 -0.97 -12.33
C ALA A 55 6.41 0.17 -11.44
N PHE A 56 5.37 -0.07 -10.63
CA PHE A 56 4.87 0.94 -9.71
C PHE A 56 5.88 1.28 -8.62
N THR A 57 6.58 0.28 -8.08
CA THR A 57 7.49 0.42 -6.93
C THR A 57 8.94 0.65 -7.31
N ASP A 58 9.25 0.97 -8.57
CA ASP A 58 10.61 1.35 -8.97
C ASP A 58 11.08 2.61 -8.21
N GLU A 59 10.13 3.50 -7.91
CA GLU A 59 10.27 4.60 -6.96
C GLU A 59 9.56 4.28 -5.63
N LEU A 60 9.92 4.99 -4.56
CA LEU A 60 9.49 4.69 -3.19
C LEU A 60 8.71 5.83 -2.49
N ASP A 61 8.41 6.92 -3.20
CA ASP A 61 7.67 8.08 -2.69
C ASP A 61 6.29 7.70 -2.10
N PHE A 62 5.67 6.61 -2.57
CA PHE A 62 4.39 6.10 -2.08
C PHE A 62 4.45 5.73 -0.59
N LEU A 63 5.64 5.37 -0.07
CA LEU A 63 5.85 5.08 1.36
C LEU A 63 5.57 6.32 2.21
N ARG A 64 5.86 7.52 1.70
CA ARG A 64 5.51 8.77 2.39
C ARG A 64 4.01 8.87 2.59
N THR A 65 3.20 8.53 1.57
CA THR A 65 1.74 8.57 1.68
C THR A 65 1.22 7.56 2.71
N LEU A 66 1.81 6.37 2.76
CA LEU A 66 1.45 5.36 3.77
C LEU A 66 1.81 5.83 5.18
N ILE A 67 3.05 6.29 5.38
CA ILE A 67 3.57 6.69 6.69
C ILE A 67 2.94 8.00 7.19
N ALA A 68 2.67 8.96 6.31
CA ALA A 68 2.03 10.23 6.64
C ALA A 68 0.51 10.13 6.78
N GLY A 69 -0.10 9.09 6.19
CA GLY A 69 -1.55 8.89 6.15
C GLY A 69 -2.21 8.55 7.49
N GLY A 70 -1.44 8.24 8.54
CA GLY A 70 -1.98 8.08 9.90
C GLY A 70 -0.94 7.56 10.89
N MET A 71 -1.01 8.06 12.13
CA MET A 71 -0.19 7.64 13.27
C MET A 71 -0.60 6.27 13.85
N ASP A 72 -1.19 5.40 13.04
CA ASP A 72 -1.72 4.11 13.49
C ASP A 72 -0.77 2.98 13.06
N THR A 73 -0.58 1.98 13.93
CA THR A 73 0.23 0.79 13.66
C THR A 73 -0.16 0.07 12.36
N SER A 74 -1.40 0.26 11.87
CA SER A 74 -1.87 -0.31 10.61
C SER A 74 -1.16 0.29 9.38
N ALA A 75 -0.75 1.56 9.42
CA ALA A 75 -0.05 2.22 8.32
C ALA A 75 1.37 1.67 8.15
N ASP A 76 2.06 1.44 9.28
CA ASP A 76 3.37 0.83 9.34
C ASP A 76 3.35 -0.61 8.81
N GLU A 77 2.33 -1.38 9.21
CA GLU A 77 2.13 -2.73 8.69
C GLU A 77 1.84 -2.74 7.20
N LEU A 78 1.05 -1.79 6.71
CA LEU A 78 0.76 -1.68 5.29
C LEU A 78 2.01 -1.30 4.49
N ALA A 79 2.84 -0.40 5.02
CA ALA A 79 4.14 -0.06 4.42
C ALA A 79 5.05 -1.29 4.37
N ALA A 80 5.20 -2.01 5.48
CA ALA A 80 6.02 -3.21 5.53
C ALA A 80 5.50 -4.30 4.57
N ALA A 81 4.18 -4.52 4.54
CA ALA A 81 3.55 -5.47 3.62
C ALA A 81 3.78 -5.09 2.15
N SER A 82 3.66 -3.81 1.82
CA SER A 82 3.90 -3.30 0.47
C SER A 82 5.35 -3.52 0.03
N VAL A 83 6.32 -3.30 0.93
CA VAL A 83 7.74 -3.58 0.66
C VAL A 83 7.99 -5.07 0.44
N ARG A 84 7.40 -5.95 1.27
CA ARG A 84 7.53 -7.41 1.08
C ARG A 84 6.97 -7.86 -0.27
N GLU A 85 5.79 -7.37 -0.63
CA GLU A 85 5.15 -7.72 -1.90
C GLU A 85 5.97 -7.23 -3.10
N ALA A 86 6.47 -5.99 -3.04
CA ALA A 86 7.33 -5.44 -4.07
C ALA A 86 8.67 -6.19 -4.20
N ALA A 87 9.23 -6.67 -3.08
CA ALA A 87 10.44 -7.48 -3.10
C ALA A 87 10.20 -8.85 -3.78
N LEU A 88 9.02 -9.46 -3.60
CA LEU A 88 8.64 -10.71 -4.26
C LEU A 88 8.44 -10.56 -5.78
N ALA A 89 8.10 -9.36 -6.24
CA ALA A 89 7.95 -9.05 -7.66
C ALA A 89 9.29 -8.86 -8.41
N ARG A 90 10.43 -9.03 -7.72
CA ARG A 90 11.76 -8.65 -8.22
C ARG A 90 12.79 -9.78 -8.09
N ARG A 91 13.81 -9.75 -8.95
CA ARG A 91 14.97 -10.67 -8.86
C ARG A 91 16.01 -10.19 -7.85
N ASP A 92 16.10 -8.89 -7.66
CA ASP A 92 17.04 -8.16 -6.78
C ASP A 92 16.39 -7.76 -5.45
N ALA A 93 15.60 -8.68 -4.88
CA ALA A 93 14.76 -8.43 -3.70
C ALA A 93 15.52 -7.82 -2.51
N ASP A 94 16.77 -8.23 -2.27
CA ASP A 94 17.56 -7.72 -1.15
C ASP A 94 18.05 -6.28 -1.37
N ASP A 95 18.45 -5.92 -2.60
CA ASP A 95 18.80 -4.52 -2.92
C ASP A 95 17.58 -3.61 -2.78
N PHE A 96 16.42 -4.08 -3.26
CA PHE A 96 15.16 -3.38 -3.10
C PHE A 96 14.81 -3.17 -1.62
N ARG A 97 14.93 -4.19 -0.76
CA ARG A 97 14.71 -4.05 0.69
C ARG A 97 15.65 -3.04 1.32
N VAL A 98 16.92 -3.01 0.93
CA VAL A 98 17.88 -2.01 1.43
C VAL A 98 17.48 -0.59 1.00
N ARG A 99 17.06 -0.40 -0.25
CA ARG A 99 16.55 0.89 -0.75
C ARG A 99 15.30 1.34 0.01
N ALA A 100 14.33 0.44 0.17
CA ALA A 100 13.12 0.70 0.94
C ALA A 100 13.41 1.02 2.41
N GLY A 101 14.33 0.28 3.04
CA GLY A 101 14.74 0.53 4.42
C GLY A 101 15.41 1.89 4.60
N ARG A 102 16.22 2.35 3.62
CA ARG A 102 16.81 3.70 3.63
C ARG A 102 15.75 4.79 3.53
N GLU A 103 14.77 4.65 2.63
CA GLU A 103 13.68 5.61 2.52
C GLU A 103 12.85 5.68 3.81
N LEU A 104 12.51 4.53 4.40
CA LEU A 104 11.82 4.47 5.69
C LEU A 104 12.63 5.12 6.82
N ALA A 105 13.96 4.96 6.82
CA ALA A 105 14.82 5.59 7.81
C ALA A 105 14.81 7.13 7.70
N VAL A 106 14.70 7.66 6.48
CA VAL A 106 14.51 9.12 6.26
C VAL A 106 13.13 9.56 6.74
N LEU A 107 12.08 8.83 6.38
CA LEU A 107 10.69 9.18 6.73
C LEU A 107 10.41 9.11 8.24
N LEU A 108 11.06 8.18 8.94
CA LEU A 108 10.89 7.93 10.37
C LEU A 108 12.09 8.37 11.21
N ALA A 109 12.91 9.29 10.70
CA ALA A 109 14.15 9.72 11.36
C ALA A 109 13.94 10.24 12.80
N SER A 110 12.76 10.81 13.10
CA SER A 110 12.41 11.31 14.43
C SER A 110 11.78 10.27 15.36
N ASP A 111 11.52 9.04 14.88
CA ASP A 111 10.89 7.96 15.66
C ASP A 111 11.61 6.62 15.42
N PHE A 112 12.73 6.45 16.12
CA PHE A 112 13.58 5.26 15.98
C PHE A 112 12.88 3.96 16.42
N ALA A 113 11.99 4.03 17.40
CA ALA A 113 11.24 2.87 17.88
C ALA A 113 10.29 2.37 16.78
N ARG A 114 9.56 3.29 16.16
CA ARG A 114 8.69 3.00 15.01
C ARG A 114 9.48 2.49 13.82
N LEU A 115 10.58 3.15 13.46
CA LEU A 115 11.47 2.69 12.38
C LEU A 115 11.91 1.24 12.59
N THR A 116 12.41 0.92 13.79
CA THR A 116 12.85 -0.44 14.13
C THR A 116 11.73 -1.45 14.01
N ALA A 117 10.51 -1.10 14.42
CA ALA A 117 9.34 -1.97 14.30
C ALA A 117 9.01 -2.28 12.82
N VAL A 118 9.05 -1.29 11.94
CA VAL A 118 8.79 -1.48 10.50
C VAL A 118 9.90 -2.31 9.84
N LEU A 119 11.16 -1.98 10.10
CA LEU A 119 12.31 -2.67 9.48
C LEU A 119 12.38 -4.16 9.83
N ARG A 120 11.92 -4.58 11.01
CA ARG A 120 11.85 -6.00 11.41
C ARG A 120 10.85 -6.82 10.60
N ARG A 121 10.00 -6.16 9.81
CA ARG A 121 8.88 -6.76 9.09
C ARG A 121 9.06 -6.73 7.57
N ILE A 122 10.17 -6.22 7.01
CA ILE A 122 10.39 -6.14 5.55
C ILE A 122 11.37 -7.18 5.02
#